data_AF-A0A7V8XRV9-F1
#
_entry.id   AF-A0A7V8XRV9-F1
#
_cell.length_a   1.000
_cell.length_b   1.000
_cell.length_c   1.000
_cell.angle_alpha   90.00
_cell.angle_beta   90.00
_cell.angle_gamma   90.00
#
_symmetry.space_group_name_H-M   'P 1'
#
loop_
_entity.id
_entity.type
_entity.pdbx_description
1 polymer ?
#
loop_
_entity_poly.entity_id
_entity_poly.type
_entity_poly.pdbx_seq_one_letter_code
_entity_poly.pdbx_strand_id
1 'polypeptide(L)'
;MIRKIARLARTSPAELRFRLVERSYVVAEAGRFVTGRGRWQKPIFSRPSVVESSNLQGAAAALDRGDRRRAGIALTAHLARREPRFALHPSDRGLIVARIQARFPSAAVDAAARADRVVNGTYDLLGYAGLTFSRGGADIDWHLDPVSGRRPAMLFWSRVPYLDPAFGDHKVIWELNRHQHWLTLGRAAWLSPSADYPRRFRSELASWLQQNPPYHGANWSSMLELAFRSLSWIWALHLFADPEADDADWVVDLLGGLQTQLDHVSRHLSWYFSPNTHLLGEGLALYVAGRALPELQQADNWEAVGRRILLQEAHAQVQPDGGHAEQSLHYHLYALDFYLLALVIARRTGDTATDTFAEVASRMARFCRAMADKTGRLPTIGDDDGEPSFRSVDAPPSTRRLRCAWPLPC
;
A
#
# COMPACT_ATOMS: atom_id res chain seq x y z
N MET A 1 -26.73 -8.79 -27.64
CA MET A 1 -27.63 -9.26 -26.56
C MET A 1 -27.39 -10.73 -26.20
N ILE A 2 -27.35 -11.63 -27.19
CA ILE A 2 -27.15 -13.09 -27.02
C ILE A 2 -25.86 -13.46 -26.24
N ARG A 3 -24.71 -12.82 -26.52
CA ARG A 3 -23.45 -13.07 -25.78
C ARG A 3 -23.52 -12.70 -24.28
N LYS A 4 -24.29 -11.67 -23.92
CA LYS A 4 -24.47 -11.27 -22.51
C LYS A 4 -25.36 -12.26 -21.74
N ILE A 5 -26.41 -12.77 -22.40
CA ILE A 5 -27.33 -13.76 -21.84
C ILE A 5 -26.63 -15.12 -21.67
N ALA A 6 -25.85 -15.55 -22.66
CA ALA A 6 -25.06 -16.79 -22.58
C ALA A 6 -23.98 -16.74 -21.48
N ARG A 7 -23.37 -15.58 -21.24
CA ARG A 7 -22.42 -15.37 -20.14
C ARG A 7 -23.13 -15.44 -18.78
N LEU A 8 -24.29 -14.80 -18.63
CA LEU A 8 -25.10 -14.87 -17.41
C LEU A 8 -25.53 -16.30 -17.09
N ALA A 9 -25.91 -17.09 -18.10
CA ALA A 9 -26.32 -18.48 -17.93
C ALA A 9 -25.18 -19.42 -17.45
N ARG A 10 -23.91 -19.03 -17.63
CA ARG A 10 -22.72 -19.77 -17.16
C ARG A 10 -22.12 -19.20 -15.88
N THR A 11 -22.68 -18.12 -15.36
CA THR A 11 -22.18 -17.44 -14.17
C THR A 11 -22.59 -18.21 -12.93
N SER A 12 -21.66 -18.52 -12.03
CA SER A 12 -21.99 -19.21 -10.79
C SER A 12 -22.91 -18.36 -9.89
N PRO A 13 -23.74 -18.96 -9.02
CA PRO A 13 -24.54 -18.21 -8.06
C PRO A 13 -23.71 -17.29 -7.16
N ALA A 14 -22.48 -17.72 -6.81
CA ALA A 14 -21.55 -16.92 -6.01
C ALA A 14 -21.10 -15.66 -6.76
N GLU A 15 -20.73 -15.79 -8.04
CA GLU A 15 -20.35 -14.65 -8.88
C GLU A 15 -21.53 -13.70 -9.12
N LEU A 16 -22.75 -14.23 -9.35
CA LEU A 16 -23.95 -13.40 -9.48
C LEU A 16 -24.22 -12.58 -8.21
N ARG A 17 -24.13 -13.22 -7.04
CA ARG A 17 -24.29 -12.54 -5.75
C ARG A 17 -23.23 -11.46 -5.55
N PHE A 18 -21.96 -11.77 -5.83
CA PHE A 18 -20.86 -10.81 -5.75
C PHE A 18 -21.14 -9.58 -6.62
N ARG A 19 -21.44 -9.78 -7.91
CA ARG A 19 -21.70 -8.68 -8.86
C ARG A 19 -22.92 -7.84 -8.47
N LEU A 20 -23.96 -8.46 -7.90
CA LEU A 20 -25.14 -7.72 -7.43
C LEU A 20 -24.79 -6.81 -6.23
N VAL A 21 -24.05 -7.34 -5.26
CA VAL A 21 -23.60 -6.61 -4.08
C VAL A 21 -22.64 -5.49 -4.48
N GLU A 22 -21.62 -5.78 -5.28
CA GLU A 22 -20.68 -4.81 -5.85
C GLU A 22 -21.45 -3.69 -6.57
N ARG A 23 -22.41 -4.04 -7.43
CA ARG A 23 -23.24 -3.05 -8.14
C ARG A 23 -24.03 -2.15 -7.20
N SER A 24 -24.54 -2.68 -6.09
CA SER A 24 -25.24 -1.89 -5.07
C SER A 24 -24.32 -0.85 -4.43
N TYR A 25 -23.06 -1.21 -4.15
CA TYR A 25 -22.05 -0.27 -3.65
C TYR A 25 -21.74 0.81 -4.68
N VAL A 26 -21.50 0.43 -5.94
CA VAL A 26 -21.26 1.38 -7.04
C VAL A 26 -22.40 2.40 -7.16
N VAL A 27 -23.65 1.98 -7.03
CA VAL A 27 -24.82 2.89 -7.08
C VAL A 27 -24.85 3.83 -5.87
N ALA A 28 -24.61 3.32 -4.66
CA ALA A 28 -24.57 4.14 -3.45
C ALA A 28 -23.44 5.18 -3.50
N GLU A 29 -22.26 4.77 -3.96
CA GLU A 29 -21.09 5.63 -4.14
C GLU A 29 -21.31 6.68 -5.23
N ALA A 30 -21.95 6.32 -6.34
CA ALA A 30 -22.35 7.27 -7.37
C ALA A 30 -23.31 8.33 -6.81
N GLY A 31 -24.23 7.95 -5.93
CA GLY A 31 -25.08 8.88 -5.20
C GLY A 31 -24.27 9.85 -4.32
N ARG A 32 -23.25 9.36 -3.60
CA ARG A 32 -22.34 10.20 -2.79
C ARG A 32 -21.50 11.14 -3.66
N PHE A 33 -21.04 10.67 -4.81
CA PHE A 33 -20.31 11.46 -5.80
C PHE A 33 -21.19 12.61 -6.32
N VAL A 34 -22.39 12.31 -6.83
CA VAL A 34 -23.31 13.32 -7.39
C VAL A 34 -23.76 14.35 -6.35
N THR A 35 -23.94 13.93 -5.10
CA THR A 35 -24.40 14.82 -4.01
C THR A 35 -23.27 15.58 -3.30
N GLY A 36 -22.01 15.43 -3.72
CA GLY A 36 -20.86 16.05 -3.05
C GLY A 36 -20.60 15.54 -1.63
N ARG A 37 -21.13 14.36 -1.29
CA ARG A 37 -21.00 13.68 0.01
C ARG A 37 -19.85 12.66 0.05
N GLY A 38 -19.12 12.47 -1.05
CA GLY A 38 -17.86 11.72 -1.08
C GLY A 38 -16.76 12.48 -0.36
N ARG A 39 -16.71 12.37 0.97
CA ARG A 39 -15.75 13.05 1.83
C ARG A 39 -14.94 12.03 2.63
N TRP A 40 -13.70 12.43 2.97
CA TRP A 40 -12.86 11.66 3.86
C TRP A 40 -13.53 11.47 5.22
N GLN A 41 -13.51 10.23 5.70
CA GLN A 41 -14.09 9.87 6.98
C GLN A 41 -13.04 10.02 8.09
N LYS A 42 -13.49 10.36 9.30
CA LYS A 42 -12.66 10.19 10.49
C LYS A 42 -12.46 8.68 10.74
N PRO A 43 -11.34 8.25 11.34
CA PRO A 43 -11.16 6.86 11.72
C PRO A 43 -12.25 6.46 12.71
N ILE A 44 -12.81 5.27 12.52
CA ILE A 44 -13.80 4.68 13.41
C ILE A 44 -13.09 3.55 14.14
N PHE A 45 -12.97 3.69 15.46
CA PHE A 45 -12.34 2.67 16.28
C PHE A 45 -13.35 1.59 16.65
N SER A 46 -12.86 0.36 16.78
CA SER A 46 -13.59 -0.72 17.45
C SER A 46 -14.04 -0.23 18.82
N ARG A 47 -15.23 -0.65 19.27
CA ARG A 47 -15.64 -0.35 20.65
C ARG A 47 -14.60 -0.98 21.57
N PRO A 48 -13.99 -0.21 22.49
CA PRO A 48 -12.92 -0.75 23.29
C PRO A 48 -13.41 -1.99 24.02
N SER A 49 -12.72 -3.11 23.79
CA SER A 49 -12.79 -4.18 24.78
C SER A 49 -12.28 -3.59 26.10
N VAL A 50 -12.72 -4.13 27.24
CA VAL A 50 -12.43 -3.63 28.60
C VAL A 50 -10.91 -3.49 28.89
N VAL A 51 -10.04 -3.96 27.99
CA VAL A 51 -8.58 -4.10 28.11
C VAL A 51 -7.79 -3.08 27.27
N GLU A 52 -8.44 -2.17 26.53
CA GLU A 52 -7.71 -1.19 25.70
C GLU A 52 -7.06 -0.04 26.49
N SER A 53 -5.85 0.33 26.09
CA SER A 53 -5.04 1.37 26.74
C SER A 53 -5.79 2.70 26.90
N SER A 54 -5.56 3.40 28.02
CA SER A 54 -6.11 4.73 28.29
C SER A 54 -5.92 5.74 27.15
N ASN A 55 -4.86 5.59 26.36
CA ASN A 55 -4.56 6.45 25.21
C ASN A 55 -5.59 6.31 24.07
N LEU A 56 -6.04 5.09 23.74
CA LEU A 56 -7.00 4.88 22.64
C LEU A 56 -8.40 5.40 23.01
N GLN A 57 -8.81 5.19 24.26
CA GLN A 57 -10.03 5.80 24.81
C GLN A 57 -9.93 7.34 24.81
N GLY A 58 -8.76 7.88 25.18
CA GLY A 58 -8.47 9.32 25.12
C GLY A 58 -8.54 9.87 23.70
N ALA A 59 -8.06 9.13 22.71
CA ALA A 59 -8.15 9.49 21.30
C ALA A 59 -9.59 9.52 20.80
N ALA A 60 -10.38 8.48 21.08
CA ALA A 60 -11.80 8.41 20.71
C ALA A 60 -12.58 9.59 21.32
N ALA A 61 -12.42 9.84 22.62
CA ALA A 61 -13.08 10.95 23.29
C ALA A 61 -12.65 12.33 22.75
N ALA A 62 -11.39 12.48 22.32
CA ALA A 62 -10.93 13.70 21.67
C ALA A 62 -11.57 13.90 20.28
N LEU A 63 -11.70 12.84 19.49
CA LEU A 63 -12.38 12.89 18.18
C LEU A 63 -13.86 13.26 18.30
N ASP A 64 -14.55 12.73 19.32
CA ASP A 64 -15.96 13.04 19.62
C ASP A 64 -16.15 14.53 19.93
N ARG A 65 -15.18 15.14 20.62
CA ARG A 65 -15.16 16.59 20.89
C ARG A 65 -14.63 17.43 19.72
N GLY A 66 -14.19 16.81 18.62
CA GLY A 66 -13.59 17.50 17.48
C GLY A 66 -12.13 17.95 17.67
N ASP A 67 -11.48 17.54 18.76
CA ASP A 67 -10.08 17.86 19.07
C ASP A 67 -9.13 16.89 18.37
N ARG A 68 -8.86 17.19 17.09
CA ARG A 68 -8.05 16.36 16.20
C ARG A 68 -6.59 16.26 16.66
N ARG A 69 -6.04 17.35 17.18
CA ARG A 69 -4.66 17.40 17.68
C ARG A 69 -4.46 16.46 18.85
N ARG A 70 -5.32 16.57 19.87
CA ARG A 70 -5.25 15.68 21.03
C ARG A 70 -5.51 14.22 20.66
N ALA A 71 -6.42 13.98 19.72
CA ALA A 71 -6.64 12.63 19.19
C ALA A 71 -5.38 12.08 18.53
N GLY A 72 -4.73 12.86 17.66
CA GLY A 72 -3.48 12.49 16.99
C GLY A 72 -2.35 12.17 17.96
N ILE A 73 -2.15 13.01 18.98
CA ILE A 73 -1.13 12.79 20.03
C ILE A 73 -1.42 11.47 20.78
N ALA A 74 -2.67 11.27 21.20
CA ALA A 74 -3.07 10.06 21.91
C ALA A 74 -2.92 8.79 21.05
N LEU A 75 -3.24 8.87 19.75
CA LEU A 75 -3.04 7.76 18.80
C LEU A 75 -1.56 7.46 18.60
N THR A 76 -0.73 8.48 18.43
CA THR A 76 0.72 8.32 18.28
C THR A 76 1.33 7.67 19.51
N ALA A 77 0.95 8.15 20.70
CA ALA A 77 1.38 7.57 21.96
C ALA A 77 0.87 6.13 22.16
N HIS A 78 -0.33 5.81 21.70
CA HIS A 78 -0.84 4.43 21.69
C HIS A 78 -0.02 3.53 20.77
N LEU A 79 0.21 3.95 19.52
CA LEU A 79 0.97 3.20 18.52
C LEU A 79 2.42 2.95 18.94
N ALA A 80 3.02 3.87 19.68
CA ALA A 80 4.39 3.73 20.19
C ALA A 80 4.53 2.82 21.42
N ARG A 81 3.45 2.64 22.20
CA ARG A 81 3.46 1.89 23.47
C ARG A 81 2.83 0.50 23.37
N ARG A 82 2.02 0.25 22.35
CA ARG A 82 1.43 -1.08 22.10
C ARG A 82 2.49 -2.08 21.65
N GLU A 83 2.16 -3.36 21.73
CA GLU A 83 3.00 -4.41 21.18
C GLU A 83 3.25 -4.22 19.67
N PRO A 84 4.49 -4.45 19.17
CA PRO A 84 4.81 -4.36 17.75
C PRO A 84 3.95 -5.28 16.88
N ARG A 85 3.11 -4.70 16.01
CA ARG A 85 2.22 -5.46 15.09
C ARG A 85 2.58 -5.34 13.61
N PHE A 86 3.68 -4.66 13.30
CA PHE A 86 4.11 -4.41 11.92
C PHE A 86 5.59 -4.74 11.72
N ALA A 87 6.05 -4.73 10.47
CA ALA A 87 7.44 -5.01 10.11
C ALA A 87 8.44 -4.03 10.78
N LEU A 88 8.00 -2.79 10.99
CA LEU A 88 8.71 -1.77 11.75
C LEU A 88 7.93 -1.39 13.00
N HIS A 89 8.67 -1.08 14.06
CA HIS A 89 8.14 -0.44 15.25
C HIS A 89 9.04 0.73 15.66
N PRO A 90 8.50 1.89 16.08
CA PRO A 90 9.32 3.03 16.48
C PRO A 90 10.37 2.71 17.55
N SER A 91 10.08 1.80 18.49
CA SER A 91 11.05 1.35 19.50
C SER A 91 12.28 0.65 18.91
N ASP A 92 12.14 0.03 17.74
CA ASP A 92 13.21 -0.74 17.10
C ASP A 92 14.14 0.17 16.27
N ARG A 93 13.82 1.48 16.14
CA ARG A 93 14.54 2.43 15.26
C ARG A 93 16.04 2.42 15.52
N GLY A 94 16.48 2.60 16.77
CA GLY A 94 17.91 2.68 17.11
C GLY A 94 18.67 1.42 16.72
N LEU A 95 18.11 0.24 17.01
CA LEU A 95 18.69 -1.05 16.65
C LEU A 95 18.76 -1.27 15.13
N ILE A 96 17.68 -0.94 14.42
CA ILE A 96 17.59 -1.09 12.97
C ILE A 96 18.59 -0.16 12.28
N VAL A 97 18.65 1.12 12.69
CA VAL A 97 19.60 2.10 12.14
C VAL A 97 21.04 1.63 12.34
N ALA A 98 21.40 1.20 13.55
CA ALA A 98 22.74 0.69 13.85
C ALA A 98 23.12 -0.53 12.98
N ARG A 99 22.19 -1.48 12.80
CA ARG A 99 22.41 -2.66 11.94
C ARG A 99 22.57 -2.28 10.47
N ILE A 100 21.77 -1.35 9.97
CA ILE A 100 21.86 -0.88 8.58
C ILE A 100 23.19 -0.19 8.35
N GLN A 101 23.59 0.74 9.22
CA GLN A 101 24.85 1.48 9.08
C GLN A 101 26.08 0.58 9.17
N ALA A 102 26.05 -0.42 10.07
CA ALA A 102 27.12 -1.40 10.19
C ALA A 102 27.26 -2.27 8.92
N ARG A 103 26.13 -2.64 8.29
CA ARG A 103 26.13 -3.51 7.10
C ARG A 103 26.36 -2.74 5.80
N PHE A 104 25.88 -1.51 5.73
CA PHE A 104 25.84 -0.65 4.56
C PHE A 104 26.30 0.78 4.94
N PRO A 105 27.62 1.04 4.98
CA PRO A 105 28.16 2.31 5.45
C PRO A 105 27.67 3.55 4.67
N SER A 106 27.34 3.39 3.38
CA SER A 106 26.82 4.49 2.54
C SER A 106 25.33 4.77 2.73
N ALA A 107 24.59 3.92 3.46
CA ALA A 107 23.13 3.94 3.48
C ALA A 107 22.52 5.29 3.92
N ALA A 108 23.18 6.01 4.83
CA ALA A 108 22.73 7.34 5.26
C ALA A 108 22.83 8.37 4.13
N VAL A 109 23.98 8.40 3.44
CA VAL A 109 24.22 9.30 2.29
C VAL A 109 23.27 8.97 1.14
N ASP A 110 23.12 7.68 0.83
CA ASP A 110 22.24 7.21 -0.25
C ASP A 110 20.76 7.51 0.05
N ALA A 111 20.34 7.39 1.31
CA ALA A 111 18.99 7.72 1.72
C ALA A 111 18.72 9.23 1.64
N ALA A 112 19.64 10.06 2.14
CA ALA A 112 19.53 11.52 2.06
C ALA A 112 19.45 11.99 0.60
N ALA A 113 20.38 11.55 -0.25
CA ALA A 113 20.42 11.96 -1.66
C ALA A 113 19.12 11.65 -2.43
N ARG A 114 18.42 10.57 -2.10
CA ARG A 114 17.12 10.23 -2.70
C ARG A 114 15.97 11.03 -2.10
N ALA A 115 15.96 11.18 -0.78
CA ALA A 115 14.92 11.95 -0.10
C ALA A 115 14.98 13.44 -0.46
N ASP A 116 16.18 14.00 -0.64
CA ASP A 116 16.38 15.39 -1.05
C ASP A 116 15.82 15.64 -2.46
N ARG A 117 15.89 14.66 -3.37
CA ARG A 117 15.21 14.73 -4.67
C ARG A 117 13.70 14.83 -4.53
N VAL A 118 13.11 14.02 -3.65
CA VAL A 118 11.67 14.07 -3.34
C VAL A 118 11.29 15.39 -2.70
N VAL A 119 12.07 15.89 -1.72
CA VAL A 119 11.88 17.21 -1.10
C VAL A 119 11.91 18.33 -2.13
N ASN A 120 12.76 18.22 -3.14
CA ASN A 120 12.85 19.16 -4.26
C ASN A 120 11.82 18.93 -5.38
N GLY A 121 10.88 17.98 -5.21
CA GLY A 121 9.78 17.73 -6.15
C GLY A 121 10.17 16.95 -7.40
N THR A 122 11.26 16.18 -7.35
CA THR A 122 11.74 15.33 -8.45
C THR A 122 11.61 13.85 -8.13
N TYR A 123 11.12 13.06 -9.08
CA TYR A 123 10.76 11.66 -8.89
C TYR A 123 11.36 10.76 -9.96
N ASP A 124 11.90 9.61 -9.54
CA ASP A 124 12.44 8.58 -10.42
C ASP A 124 11.52 7.35 -10.36
N LEU A 125 10.75 7.08 -11.44
CA LEU A 125 9.78 5.98 -11.50
C LEU A 125 9.59 5.43 -12.91
N LEU A 126 9.26 4.14 -13.03
CA LEU A 126 9.04 3.41 -14.28
C LEU A 126 10.17 3.59 -15.31
N GLY A 127 11.42 3.70 -14.83
CA GLY A 127 12.60 3.95 -15.67
C GLY A 127 12.79 5.40 -16.12
N TYR A 128 11.85 6.30 -15.85
CA TYR A 128 12.04 7.74 -15.98
C TYR A 128 12.81 8.32 -14.79
N ALA A 129 13.62 9.33 -15.04
CA ALA A 129 14.39 10.03 -14.01
C ALA A 129 14.02 11.52 -13.99
N GLY A 130 13.99 12.11 -12.79
CA GLY A 130 13.78 13.55 -12.61
C GLY A 130 12.41 14.06 -13.06
N LEU A 131 11.36 13.23 -13.03
CA LEU A 131 10.01 13.66 -13.35
C LEU A 131 9.52 14.71 -12.35
N THR A 132 8.82 15.73 -12.85
CA THR A 132 8.17 16.76 -12.04
C THR A 132 6.67 16.71 -12.29
N PHE A 133 5.90 16.47 -11.23
CA PHE A 133 4.44 16.36 -11.29
C PHE A 133 3.76 17.69 -10.94
N SER A 134 4.18 18.79 -11.56
CA SER A 134 3.55 20.10 -11.35
C SER A 134 3.34 20.84 -12.67
N ARG A 135 2.37 21.77 -12.68
CA ARG A 135 2.06 22.61 -13.85
C ARG A 135 2.50 24.06 -13.67
N GLY A 136 3.66 24.29 -13.06
CA GLY A 136 4.22 25.63 -12.85
C GLY A 136 4.12 26.15 -11.42
N GLY A 137 4.21 25.27 -10.42
CA GLY A 137 4.23 25.62 -9.00
C GLY A 137 4.95 24.56 -8.15
N ALA A 138 4.99 24.77 -6.84
CA ALA A 138 5.57 23.83 -5.88
C ALA A 138 4.66 22.63 -5.58
N ASP A 139 3.35 22.76 -5.85
CA ASP A 139 2.36 21.72 -5.56
C ASP A 139 2.34 20.61 -6.60
N ILE A 140 2.19 19.39 -6.11
CA ILE A 140 2.00 18.20 -6.94
C ILE A 140 0.59 18.21 -7.52
N ASP A 141 0.45 18.06 -8.84
CA ASP A 141 -0.78 17.67 -9.51
C ASP A 141 -0.85 16.14 -9.54
N TRP A 142 -1.60 15.57 -8.59
CA TRP A 142 -1.71 14.11 -8.39
C TRP A 142 -2.43 13.37 -9.52
N HIS A 143 -2.92 14.08 -10.54
CA HIS A 143 -3.57 13.51 -11.72
C HIS A 143 -2.78 13.80 -13.01
N LEU A 144 -1.60 14.42 -12.92
CA LEU A 144 -0.77 14.72 -14.07
C LEU A 144 0.03 13.48 -14.49
N ASP A 145 -0.03 13.15 -15.78
CA ASP A 145 1.02 12.40 -16.45
C ASP A 145 2.05 13.40 -17.00
N PRO A 146 3.23 13.54 -16.38
CA PRO A 146 4.24 14.51 -16.80
C PRO A 146 4.95 14.10 -18.09
N VAL A 147 4.83 12.85 -18.54
CA VAL A 147 5.46 12.38 -19.79
C VAL A 147 4.68 12.87 -20.99
N SER A 148 3.35 12.75 -20.96
CA SER A 148 2.48 13.25 -22.04
C SER A 148 1.93 14.66 -21.80
N GLY A 149 2.09 15.21 -20.59
CA GLY A 149 1.50 16.48 -20.15
C GLY A 149 -0.02 16.43 -20.00
N ARG A 150 -0.61 15.22 -19.94
CA ARG A 150 -2.05 14.99 -19.90
C ARG A 150 -2.56 14.80 -18.48
N ARG A 151 -3.85 15.05 -18.29
CA ARG A 151 -4.55 14.88 -17.02
C ARG A 151 -5.92 14.26 -17.28
N PRO A 152 -6.24 13.09 -16.69
CA PRO A 152 -7.56 12.49 -16.82
C PRO A 152 -8.67 13.39 -16.29
N ALA A 153 -9.85 13.28 -16.89
CA ALA A 153 -11.03 14.00 -16.41
C ALA A 153 -11.42 13.54 -15.01
N MET A 154 -11.84 14.49 -14.19
CA MET A 154 -12.29 14.24 -12.83
C MET A 154 -13.74 13.69 -12.89
N LEU A 155 -13.88 12.40 -13.23
CA LEU A 155 -15.12 11.62 -13.24
C LEU A 155 -15.28 10.67 -12.05
N PHE A 156 -16.48 10.14 -11.86
CA PHE A 156 -16.72 9.04 -10.91
C PHE A 156 -15.81 7.85 -11.25
N TRP A 157 -15.14 7.29 -10.24
CA TRP A 157 -14.04 6.32 -10.39
C TRP A 157 -14.27 5.20 -11.42
N SER A 158 -15.47 4.61 -11.46
CA SER A 158 -15.81 3.50 -12.36
C SER A 158 -16.06 3.92 -13.81
N ARG A 159 -16.08 5.22 -14.09
CA ARG A 159 -16.31 5.81 -15.42
C ARG A 159 -15.09 6.52 -15.97
N VAL A 160 -13.98 6.53 -15.24
CA VAL A 160 -12.73 7.14 -15.71
C VAL A 160 -12.16 6.26 -16.84
N PRO A 161 -11.99 6.79 -18.07
CA PRO A 161 -11.46 6.03 -19.19
C PRO A 161 -9.92 5.94 -19.13
N TYR A 162 -9.36 5.42 -18.04
CA TYR A 162 -7.91 5.44 -17.78
C TYR A 162 -7.09 4.57 -18.76
N LEU A 163 -7.73 3.65 -19.47
CA LEU A 163 -7.09 2.85 -20.53
C LEU A 163 -7.01 3.59 -21.87
N ASP A 164 -7.71 4.70 -22.04
CA ASP A 164 -7.65 5.50 -23.25
C ASP A 164 -6.42 6.43 -23.19
N PRO A 165 -5.41 6.24 -24.06
CA PRO A 165 -4.20 7.04 -24.04
C PRO A 165 -4.45 8.54 -24.19
N ALA A 166 -5.61 8.96 -24.73
CA ALA A 166 -6.03 10.36 -24.81
C ALA A 166 -6.04 11.06 -23.44
N PHE A 167 -6.14 10.30 -22.35
CA PHE A 167 -6.17 10.82 -20.97
C PHE A 167 -4.82 10.74 -20.25
N GLY A 168 -3.75 10.31 -20.94
CA GLY A 168 -2.41 10.12 -20.37
C GLY A 168 -2.12 8.67 -19.98
N ASP A 169 -0.88 8.39 -19.60
CA ASP A 169 -0.49 7.08 -19.11
C ASP A 169 -0.87 6.91 -17.63
N HIS A 170 -1.89 6.10 -17.39
CA HIS A 170 -2.36 5.80 -16.03
C HIS A 170 -1.30 5.12 -15.17
N LYS A 171 -0.34 4.40 -15.76
CA LYS A 171 0.74 3.75 -14.99
C LYS A 171 1.64 4.79 -14.33
N VAL A 172 2.02 5.84 -15.08
CA VAL A 172 2.85 6.95 -14.55
C VAL A 172 2.11 7.68 -13.43
N ILE A 173 0.82 7.96 -13.61
CA ILE A 173 -0.02 8.61 -12.59
C ILE A 173 -0.13 7.71 -11.35
N TRP A 174 -0.47 6.44 -11.52
CA TRP A 174 -0.67 5.53 -10.40
C TRP A 174 0.61 5.23 -9.65
N GLU A 175 1.76 5.10 -10.32
CA GLU A 175 3.04 4.83 -9.67
C GLU A 175 3.40 5.93 -8.66
N LEU A 176 3.24 7.21 -9.02
CA LEU A 176 3.37 8.29 -8.04
C LEU A 176 2.36 8.12 -6.89
N ASN A 177 1.10 7.84 -7.23
CA ASN A 177 -0.01 7.68 -6.29
C ASN A 177 0.01 6.35 -5.50
N ARG A 178 1.03 5.50 -5.65
CA ARG A 178 1.35 4.43 -4.69
C ARG A 178 2.05 4.98 -3.45
N HIS A 179 2.54 6.21 -3.52
CA HIS A 179 3.26 6.90 -2.44
C HIS A 179 4.47 6.14 -1.89
N GLN A 180 5.10 5.29 -2.70
CA GLN A 180 6.29 4.54 -2.28
C GLN A 180 7.47 5.48 -1.99
N HIS A 181 7.48 6.70 -2.55
CA HIS A 181 8.46 7.73 -2.20
C HIS A 181 8.34 8.21 -0.74
N TRP A 182 7.21 8.00 -0.05
CA TRP A 182 7.12 8.25 1.39
C TRP A 182 8.03 7.34 2.21
N LEU A 183 8.25 6.10 1.75
CA LEU A 183 9.22 5.20 2.39
C LEU A 183 10.66 5.69 2.15
N THR A 184 10.92 6.38 1.03
CA THR A 184 12.22 7.01 0.77
C THR A 184 12.47 8.16 1.76
N LEU A 185 11.47 9.03 1.96
CA LEU A 185 11.52 10.08 2.98
C LEU A 185 11.71 9.51 4.39
N GLY A 186 10.93 8.48 4.76
CA GLY A 186 10.99 7.89 6.10
C GLY A 186 12.32 7.16 6.37
N ARG A 187 12.88 6.49 5.37
CA ARG A 187 14.23 5.90 5.44
C ARG A 187 15.29 6.96 5.74
N ALA A 188 15.25 8.10 5.03
CA ALA A 188 16.18 9.20 5.29
C ALA A 188 15.94 9.83 6.66
N ALA A 189 14.69 10.01 7.09
CA ALA A 189 14.36 10.49 8.42
C ALA A 189 14.96 9.63 9.54
N TRP A 190 15.09 8.31 9.33
CA TRP A 190 15.71 7.41 10.29
C TRP A 190 17.24 7.39 10.20
N LEU A 191 17.82 7.35 8.99
CA LEU A 191 19.26 7.16 8.77
C LEU A 191 20.08 8.45 8.74
N SER A 192 19.48 9.57 8.33
CA SER A 192 20.10 10.90 8.20
C SER A 192 19.06 11.97 8.53
N PRO A 193 18.67 12.13 9.81
CA PRO A 193 17.50 12.93 10.18
C PRO A 193 17.56 14.39 9.70
N SER A 194 16.47 14.84 9.05
CA SER A 194 16.20 16.24 8.71
C SER A 194 14.72 16.52 8.96
N ALA A 195 14.39 17.74 9.40
CA ALA A 195 13.01 18.18 9.59
C ALA A 195 12.24 18.33 8.26
N ASP A 196 12.94 18.37 7.12
CA ASP A 196 12.32 18.54 5.82
C ASP A 196 11.57 17.28 5.37
N TYR A 197 12.05 16.08 5.73
CA TYR A 197 11.42 14.81 5.34
C TYR A 197 10.02 14.60 5.93
N PRO A 198 9.79 14.70 7.26
CA PRO A 198 8.44 14.62 7.82
C PRO A 198 7.57 15.79 7.38
N ARG A 199 8.14 17.00 7.20
CA ARG A 199 7.38 18.16 6.70
C ARG A 199 6.87 17.92 5.28
N ARG A 200 7.72 17.39 4.40
CA ARG A 200 7.37 17.04 3.02
C ARG A 200 6.28 15.97 2.99
N PHE A 201 6.44 14.88 3.74
CA PHE A 201 5.43 13.82 3.84
C PHE A 201 4.06 14.39 4.29
N ARG A 202 4.02 15.20 5.35
CA ARG A 202 2.76 15.77 5.86
C ARG A 202 2.11 16.73 4.87
N SER A 203 2.90 17.54 4.18
CA SER A 203 2.42 18.43 3.12
C SER A 203 1.83 17.63 1.94
N GLU A 204 2.49 16.56 1.52
CA GLU A 204 1.99 15.69 0.46
C GLU A 204 0.72 14.94 0.86
N LEU A 205 0.64 14.40 2.08
CA LEU A 205 -0.58 13.76 2.59
C LEU A 205 -1.77 14.74 2.56
N ALA A 206 -1.58 15.96 3.07
CA ALA A 206 -2.63 16.98 3.08
C ALA A 206 -3.06 17.37 1.65
N SER A 207 -2.09 17.62 0.76
CA SER A 207 -2.34 17.94 -0.64
C SER A 207 -3.06 16.80 -1.38
N TRP A 208 -2.64 15.56 -1.15
CA TRP A 208 -3.26 14.39 -1.79
C TRP A 208 -4.71 14.21 -1.35
N LEU A 209 -5.00 14.30 -0.04
CA LEU A 209 -6.35 14.22 0.49
C LEU A 209 -7.25 15.33 -0.09
N GLN A 210 -6.73 16.55 -0.24
CA GLN A 210 -7.47 17.65 -0.84
C GLN A 210 -7.82 17.41 -2.32
N GLN A 211 -6.87 16.86 -3.09
CA GLN A 211 -7.02 16.70 -4.54
C GLN A 211 -7.64 15.35 -4.97
N ASN A 212 -7.81 14.40 -4.05
CA ASN A 212 -8.32 13.06 -4.33
C ASN A 212 -9.51 12.68 -3.44
N PRO A 213 -10.61 13.47 -3.40
CA PRO A 213 -11.76 13.13 -2.58
C PRO A 213 -12.29 11.73 -2.89
N PRO A 214 -12.91 11.03 -1.94
CA PRO A 214 -13.39 9.66 -2.17
C PRO A 214 -14.25 9.52 -3.42
N TYR A 215 -13.97 8.47 -4.20
CA TYR A 215 -14.69 8.10 -5.45
C TYR A 215 -14.39 8.98 -6.67
N HIS A 216 -13.39 9.87 -6.58
CA HIS A 216 -13.11 10.86 -7.59
C HIS A 216 -11.81 10.56 -8.36
N GLY A 217 -11.93 10.27 -9.67
CA GLY A 217 -10.80 10.27 -10.59
C GLY A 217 -10.05 8.95 -10.63
N ALA A 218 -8.96 8.93 -11.41
CA ALA A 218 -8.22 7.70 -11.73
C ALA A 218 -7.63 7.01 -10.49
N ASN A 219 -7.28 7.77 -9.45
CA ASN A 219 -6.68 7.24 -8.23
C ASN A 219 -7.64 6.39 -7.37
N TRP A 220 -8.92 6.32 -7.76
CA TRP A 220 -9.96 5.47 -7.17
C TRP A 220 -10.38 4.30 -8.07
N SER A 221 -9.79 4.18 -9.26
CA SER A 221 -10.27 3.27 -10.31
C SER A 221 -9.67 1.87 -10.28
N SER A 222 -8.54 1.66 -9.59
CA SER A 222 -7.85 0.37 -9.48
C SER A 222 -7.63 -0.04 -8.04
N MET A 223 -8.22 -1.17 -7.61
CA MET A 223 -8.14 -1.62 -6.22
C MET A 223 -6.74 -2.04 -5.82
N LEU A 224 -5.96 -2.62 -6.74
CA LEU A 224 -4.54 -2.90 -6.52
C LEU A 224 -3.75 -1.63 -6.19
N GLU A 225 -4.03 -0.51 -6.87
CA GLU A 225 -3.34 0.76 -6.62
C GLU A 225 -3.70 1.36 -5.25
N LEU A 226 -4.97 1.24 -4.84
CA LEU A 226 -5.40 1.59 -3.48
C LEU A 226 -4.77 0.67 -2.43
N ALA A 227 -4.59 -0.61 -2.74
CA ALA A 227 -3.96 -1.58 -1.86
C ALA A 227 -2.49 -1.23 -1.63
N PHE A 228 -1.74 -0.94 -2.71
CA PHE A 228 -0.36 -0.48 -2.60
C PHE A 228 -0.22 0.84 -1.86
N ARG A 229 -1.06 1.84 -2.18
CA ARG A 229 -1.05 3.11 -1.46
C ARG A 229 -1.35 2.91 0.03
N SER A 230 -2.32 2.07 0.37
CA SER A 230 -2.64 1.73 1.76
C SER A 230 -1.44 1.09 2.49
N LEU A 231 -0.72 0.17 1.84
CA LEU A 231 0.51 -0.39 2.40
C LEU A 231 1.55 0.71 2.65
N SER A 232 1.79 1.60 1.69
CA SER A 232 2.72 2.74 1.86
C SER A 232 2.32 3.66 3.02
N TRP A 233 1.03 3.88 3.24
CA TRP A 233 0.52 4.70 4.34
C TRP A 233 0.75 4.03 5.71
N ILE A 234 0.61 2.71 5.80
CA ILE A 234 0.94 1.95 7.01
C ILE A 234 2.45 2.05 7.29
N TRP A 235 3.30 1.90 6.27
CA TRP A 235 4.74 2.13 6.42
C TRP A 235 5.05 3.56 6.89
N ALA A 236 4.45 4.56 6.27
CA ALA A 236 4.65 5.97 6.62
C ALA A 236 4.22 6.26 8.07
N LEU A 237 3.11 5.68 8.53
CA LEU A 237 2.68 5.76 9.92
C LEU A 237 3.79 5.28 10.86
N HIS A 238 4.39 4.10 10.61
CA HIS A 238 5.46 3.58 11.45
C HIS A 238 6.80 4.31 11.32
N LEU A 239 7.05 4.99 10.21
CA LEU A 239 8.28 5.76 9.98
C LEU A 239 8.23 7.17 10.59
N PHE A 240 7.06 7.79 10.62
CA PHE A 240 6.89 9.20 11.00
C PHE A 240 6.10 9.43 12.29
N ALA A 241 5.40 8.43 12.84
CA ALA A 241 4.75 8.54 14.13
C ALA A 241 5.81 8.68 15.24
N ASP A 242 5.88 9.87 15.83
CA ASP A 242 6.80 10.21 16.91
C ASP A 242 6.00 10.67 18.13
N PRO A 243 6.00 9.93 19.25
CA PRO A 243 5.23 10.27 20.44
C PRO A 243 5.70 11.56 21.12
N GLU A 244 6.89 12.06 20.78
CA GLU A 244 7.43 13.33 21.29
C GLU A 244 7.03 14.53 20.41
N ALA A 245 6.50 14.28 19.21
CA ALA A 245 6.08 15.35 18.30
C ALA A 245 4.73 15.94 18.71
N ASP A 246 4.69 17.28 18.73
CA ASP A 246 3.49 18.05 19.05
C ASP A 246 2.51 18.20 17.87
N ASP A 247 2.90 17.78 16.66
CA ASP A 247 2.14 17.91 15.41
C ASP A 247 1.64 16.56 14.87
N ALA A 248 0.58 16.03 15.50
CA ALA A 248 0.08 14.68 15.25
C ALA A 248 -1.31 14.60 14.57
N ASP A 249 -1.93 15.72 14.19
CA ASP A 249 -3.25 15.76 13.53
C ASP A 249 -3.31 14.91 12.25
N TRP A 250 -2.18 14.81 11.54
CA TRP A 250 -2.04 14.02 10.32
C TRP A 250 -2.29 12.52 10.55
N VAL A 251 -2.10 12.00 11.76
CA VAL A 251 -2.38 10.59 12.09
C VAL A 251 -3.87 10.30 11.97
N VAL A 252 -4.72 11.26 12.38
CA VAL A 252 -6.18 11.14 12.24
C VAL A 252 -6.57 11.11 10.76
N ASP A 253 -5.99 11.98 9.94
CA ASP A 253 -6.24 12.02 8.50
C ASP A 253 -5.76 10.76 7.80
N LEU A 254 -4.55 10.29 8.13
CA LEU A 254 -3.98 9.09 7.55
C LEU A 254 -4.83 7.86 7.88
N LEU A 255 -5.23 7.66 9.14
CA LEU A 255 -6.05 6.51 9.54
C LEU A 255 -7.46 6.58 8.93
N GLY A 256 -8.07 7.76 8.86
CA GLY A 256 -9.37 7.94 8.21
C GLY A 256 -9.32 7.68 6.70
N GLY A 257 -8.24 8.12 6.04
CA GLY A 257 -8.02 7.83 4.63
C GLY A 257 -7.68 6.37 4.36
N LEU A 258 -6.88 5.71 5.20
CA LEU A 258 -6.65 4.26 5.16
C LEU A 258 -7.97 3.49 5.23
N GLN A 259 -8.81 3.78 6.22
CA GLN A 259 -10.10 3.13 6.38
C GLN A 259 -10.97 3.29 5.13
N THR A 260 -11.08 4.52 4.60
CA THR A 260 -11.89 4.80 3.41
C THR A 260 -11.41 4.01 2.19
N GLN A 261 -10.09 3.86 2.03
CA GLN A 261 -9.49 3.14 0.91
C GLN A 261 -9.64 1.63 1.03
N LEU A 262 -9.37 1.04 2.21
CA LEU A 262 -9.48 -0.40 2.45
C LEU A 262 -10.94 -0.87 2.40
N ASP A 263 -11.87 -0.04 2.86
CA ASP A 263 -13.30 -0.25 2.66
C ASP A 263 -13.68 -0.29 1.17
N HIS A 264 -13.06 0.57 0.36
CA HIS A 264 -13.28 0.57 -1.08
C HIS A 264 -12.71 -0.70 -1.72
N VAL A 265 -11.47 -1.07 -1.38
CA VAL A 265 -10.81 -2.30 -1.86
C VAL A 265 -11.64 -3.53 -1.51
N SER A 266 -12.08 -3.67 -0.25
CA SER A 266 -12.84 -4.85 0.20
C SER A 266 -14.21 -5.02 -0.48
N ARG A 267 -14.82 -3.93 -0.97
CA ARG A 267 -16.11 -3.94 -1.68
C ARG A 267 -15.99 -4.27 -3.17
N HIS A 268 -14.81 -4.03 -3.77
CA HIS A 268 -14.59 -4.07 -5.22
C HIS A 268 -13.41 -4.97 -5.60
N LEU A 269 -13.16 -6.03 -4.83
CA LEU A 269 -12.08 -7.00 -5.06
C LEU A 269 -12.08 -7.56 -6.50
N SER A 270 -10.90 -7.72 -7.09
CA SER A 270 -10.69 -8.04 -8.51
C SER A 270 -10.96 -9.50 -8.92
N TRP A 271 -11.85 -10.22 -8.22
CA TRP A 271 -12.17 -11.65 -8.42
C TRP A 271 -12.46 -12.07 -9.87
N TYR A 272 -13.02 -11.17 -10.70
CA TYR A 272 -13.52 -11.50 -12.03
C TYR A 272 -13.07 -10.53 -13.12
N PHE A 273 -11.96 -9.81 -12.91
CA PHE A 273 -11.37 -8.91 -13.90
C PHE A 273 -9.89 -9.22 -14.17
N SER A 274 -9.08 -9.29 -13.11
CA SER A 274 -7.65 -9.66 -13.18
C SER A 274 -7.25 -10.42 -11.91
N PRO A 275 -7.75 -11.64 -11.70
CA PRO A 275 -7.73 -12.29 -10.38
C PRO A 275 -6.35 -12.81 -9.95
N ASN A 276 -5.30 -12.61 -10.74
CA ASN A 276 -3.97 -13.12 -10.44
C ASN A 276 -3.26 -12.19 -9.44
N THR A 277 -2.23 -11.46 -9.88
CA THR A 277 -1.44 -10.59 -9.00
C THR A 277 -2.26 -9.45 -8.36
N HIS A 278 -3.32 -8.94 -9.01
CA HIS A 278 -4.13 -7.86 -8.42
C HIS A 278 -4.86 -8.32 -7.16
N LEU A 279 -5.62 -9.41 -7.25
CA LEU A 279 -6.37 -9.93 -6.11
C LEU A 279 -5.43 -10.30 -4.96
N LEU A 280 -4.26 -10.86 -5.27
CA LEU A 280 -3.25 -11.20 -4.27
C LEU A 280 -2.74 -9.94 -3.54
N GLY A 281 -2.43 -8.86 -4.27
CA GLY A 281 -2.01 -7.57 -3.68
C GLY A 281 -3.11 -6.88 -2.86
N GLU A 282 -4.36 -6.94 -3.34
CA GLU A 282 -5.53 -6.47 -2.60
C GLU A 282 -5.73 -7.24 -1.29
N GLY A 283 -5.64 -8.58 -1.34
CA GLY A 283 -5.71 -9.45 -0.19
C GLY A 283 -4.58 -9.20 0.82
N LEU A 284 -3.36 -8.96 0.33
CA LEU A 284 -2.23 -8.58 1.17
C LEU A 284 -2.51 -7.28 1.94
N ALA A 285 -2.96 -6.22 1.26
CA ALA A 285 -3.22 -4.95 1.93
C ALA A 285 -4.29 -5.06 3.02
N LEU A 286 -5.37 -5.81 2.75
CA LEU A 286 -6.41 -6.09 3.74
C LEU A 286 -5.87 -6.89 4.94
N TYR A 287 -5.08 -7.94 4.67
CA TYR A 287 -4.45 -8.75 5.72
C TYR A 287 -3.52 -7.93 6.59
N VAL A 288 -2.57 -7.21 5.97
CA VAL A 288 -1.59 -6.38 6.66
C VAL A 288 -2.28 -5.29 7.48
N ALA A 289 -3.27 -4.58 6.91
CA ALA A 289 -4.00 -3.55 7.64
C ALA A 289 -4.76 -4.12 8.84
N GLY A 290 -5.49 -5.22 8.66
CA GLY A 290 -6.26 -5.85 9.74
C GLY A 290 -5.39 -6.34 10.89
N ARG A 291 -4.19 -6.86 10.60
CA ARG A 291 -3.23 -7.30 11.62
C ARG A 291 -2.45 -6.15 12.27
N ALA A 292 -2.06 -5.14 11.48
CA ALA A 292 -1.24 -4.03 11.96
C ALA A 292 -2.05 -2.94 12.69
N LEU A 293 -3.35 -2.81 12.40
CA LEU A 293 -4.22 -1.75 12.94
C LEU A 293 -5.52 -2.33 13.53
N PRO A 294 -5.45 -3.22 14.53
CA PRO A 294 -6.63 -3.84 15.14
C PRO A 294 -7.59 -2.84 15.79
N GLU A 295 -7.15 -1.59 16.02
CA GLU A 295 -7.95 -0.54 16.62
C GLU A 295 -9.08 -0.08 15.69
N LEU A 296 -8.95 -0.26 14.38
CA LEU A 296 -9.96 0.15 13.41
C LEU A 296 -11.14 -0.81 13.40
N GLN A 297 -12.36 -0.27 13.31
CA GLN A 297 -13.61 -1.04 13.42
C GLN A 297 -13.71 -2.21 12.43
N GLN A 298 -13.14 -2.06 11.23
CA GLN A 298 -13.19 -3.07 10.17
C GLN A 298 -11.96 -3.98 10.13
N ALA A 299 -11.00 -3.83 11.04
CA ALA A 299 -9.73 -4.53 11.01
C ALA A 299 -9.89 -6.06 10.98
N ASP A 300 -10.75 -6.63 11.83
CA ASP A 300 -11.01 -8.08 11.86
C ASP A 300 -11.62 -8.59 10.55
N ASN A 301 -12.51 -7.80 9.93
CA ASN A 301 -13.11 -8.16 8.65
C ASN A 301 -12.07 -8.11 7.52
N TRP A 302 -11.25 -7.06 7.46
CA TRP A 302 -10.16 -6.96 6.49
C TRP A 302 -9.15 -8.10 6.66
N GLU A 303 -8.77 -8.41 7.91
CA GLU A 303 -7.90 -9.53 8.24
C GLU A 303 -8.46 -10.84 7.70
N ALA A 304 -9.70 -11.18 8.05
CA ALA A 304 -10.33 -12.43 7.66
C ALA A 304 -10.45 -12.56 6.13
N VAL A 305 -10.82 -11.49 5.43
CA VAL A 305 -10.91 -11.46 3.98
C VAL A 305 -9.52 -11.61 3.35
N GLY A 306 -8.54 -10.82 3.79
CA GLY A 306 -7.18 -10.84 3.27
C GLY A 306 -6.48 -12.18 3.49
N ARG A 307 -6.54 -12.73 4.71
CA ARG A 307 -5.98 -14.06 5.02
C ARG A 307 -6.59 -15.15 4.14
N ARG A 308 -7.92 -15.14 3.99
CA ARG A 308 -8.61 -16.10 3.11
C ARG A 308 -8.12 -16.00 1.67
N ILE A 309 -7.98 -14.80 1.12
CA ILE A 309 -7.46 -14.59 -0.24
C ILE A 309 -6.03 -15.13 -0.34
N LEU A 310 -5.12 -14.70 0.55
CA LEU A 310 -3.72 -15.12 0.52
C LEU A 310 -3.56 -16.65 0.56
N LEU A 311 -4.35 -17.34 1.38
CA LEU A 311 -4.34 -18.80 1.50
C LEU A 311 -4.92 -19.49 0.26
N GLN A 312 -6.02 -18.96 -0.30
CA GLN A 312 -6.63 -19.49 -1.53
C GLN A 312 -5.68 -19.32 -2.73
N GLU A 313 -5.12 -18.12 -2.90
CA GLU A 313 -4.21 -17.82 -3.99
C GLU A 313 -2.84 -18.50 -3.83
N ALA A 314 -2.44 -18.87 -2.60
CA ALA A 314 -1.22 -19.66 -2.39
C ALA A 314 -1.34 -21.04 -3.04
N HIS A 315 -2.54 -21.64 -2.95
CA HIS A 315 -2.83 -22.91 -3.59
C HIS A 315 -3.10 -22.73 -5.10
N ALA A 316 -3.79 -21.66 -5.49
CA ALA A 316 -4.20 -21.47 -6.89
C ALA A 316 -3.08 -20.95 -7.81
N GLN A 317 -2.19 -20.09 -7.30
CA GLN A 317 -1.22 -19.35 -8.11
C GLN A 317 0.23 -19.81 -7.92
N VAL A 318 0.56 -20.62 -6.91
CA VAL A 318 1.93 -21.08 -6.66
C VAL A 318 2.04 -22.59 -6.90
N GLN A 319 2.70 -22.95 -8.00
CA GLN A 319 2.85 -24.32 -8.45
C GLN A 319 3.70 -25.18 -7.50
N PRO A 320 3.64 -26.53 -7.61
CA PRO A 320 4.44 -27.43 -6.76
C PRO A 320 5.96 -27.24 -6.85
N ASP A 321 6.47 -26.71 -7.95
CA ASP A 321 7.88 -26.36 -8.14
C ASP A 321 8.24 -24.95 -7.61
N GLY A 322 7.23 -24.16 -7.23
CA GLY A 322 7.34 -22.78 -6.77
C GLY A 322 7.14 -21.72 -7.83
N GLY A 323 6.95 -22.09 -9.09
CA GLY A 323 6.63 -21.15 -10.15
C GLY A 323 5.29 -20.44 -9.89
N HIS A 324 5.20 -19.16 -10.24
CA HIS A 324 3.93 -18.42 -10.19
C HIS A 324 3.13 -18.68 -11.48
N ALA A 325 1.81 -18.75 -11.36
CA ALA A 325 0.91 -19.18 -12.43
C ALA A 325 0.93 -18.26 -13.67
N GLU A 326 1.32 -17.00 -13.53
CA GLU A 326 1.44 -16.08 -14.67
C GLU A 326 2.69 -16.33 -15.54
N GLN A 327 3.62 -17.18 -15.09
CA GLN A 327 4.87 -17.51 -15.80
C GLN A 327 5.71 -16.28 -16.20
N SER A 328 5.51 -15.15 -15.52
CA SER A 328 6.36 -13.97 -15.57
C SER A 328 7.23 -13.93 -14.32
N LEU A 329 8.54 -13.75 -14.51
CA LEU A 329 9.46 -13.56 -13.39
C LEU A 329 9.24 -12.21 -12.69
N HIS A 330 8.61 -11.24 -13.36
CA HIS A 330 8.20 -10.00 -12.72
C HIS A 330 7.08 -10.23 -11.71
N TYR A 331 5.98 -10.85 -12.15
CA TYR A 331 4.84 -11.16 -11.27
C TYR A 331 5.20 -12.18 -10.20
N HIS A 332 6.11 -13.10 -10.49
CA HIS A 332 6.65 -14.00 -9.49
C HIS A 332 7.33 -13.26 -8.34
N LEU A 333 8.15 -12.23 -8.63
CA LEU A 333 8.81 -11.43 -7.59
C LEU A 333 7.81 -10.62 -6.77
N TYR A 334 6.78 -10.05 -7.41
CA TYR A 334 5.70 -9.38 -6.68
C TYR A 334 4.98 -10.33 -5.72
N ALA A 335 4.54 -11.48 -6.21
CA ALA A 335 3.86 -12.47 -5.39
C ALA A 335 4.77 -12.99 -4.25
N LEU A 336 6.07 -13.16 -4.51
CA LEU A 336 7.04 -13.50 -3.45
C LEU A 336 7.14 -12.39 -2.39
N ASP A 337 7.26 -11.13 -2.79
CA ASP A 337 7.28 -9.99 -1.86
C ASP A 337 6.00 -9.93 -1.01
N PHE A 338 4.84 -10.27 -1.61
CA PHE A 338 3.58 -10.33 -0.89
C PHE A 338 3.58 -11.40 0.18
N TYR A 339 4.00 -12.63 -0.14
CA TYR A 339 4.08 -13.70 0.85
C TYR A 339 5.16 -13.45 1.91
N LEU A 340 6.26 -12.79 1.56
CA LEU A 340 7.27 -12.39 2.54
C LEU A 340 6.73 -11.36 3.53
N LEU A 341 6.01 -10.34 3.06
CA LEU A 341 5.38 -9.38 3.96
C LEU A 341 4.29 -10.03 4.81
N ALA A 342 3.43 -10.86 4.21
CA ALA A 342 2.42 -11.62 4.95
C ALA A 342 3.05 -12.49 6.04
N LEU A 343 4.15 -13.19 5.74
CA LEU A 343 4.91 -13.99 6.71
C LEU A 343 5.49 -13.13 7.85
N VAL A 344 6.06 -11.98 7.55
CA VAL A 344 6.59 -11.06 8.58
C VAL A 344 5.47 -10.63 9.53
N ILE A 345 4.32 -10.25 8.99
CA ILE A 345 3.16 -9.82 9.79
C ILE A 345 2.57 -10.99 10.58
N ALA A 346 2.45 -12.16 9.98
CA ALA A 346 1.97 -13.37 10.64
C ALA A 346 2.84 -13.73 11.86
N ARG A 347 4.17 -13.73 11.70
CA ARG A 347 5.12 -13.96 12.79
C ARG A 347 5.03 -12.91 13.88
N ARG A 348 5.01 -11.62 13.51
CA ARG A 348 4.94 -10.50 14.45
C ARG A 348 3.67 -10.52 15.30
N THR A 349 2.59 -11.08 14.76
CA THR A 349 1.27 -11.03 15.40
C THR A 349 0.79 -12.40 15.91
N GLY A 350 1.59 -13.47 15.75
CA GLY A 350 1.25 -14.82 16.18
C GLY A 350 0.07 -15.45 15.40
N ASP A 351 0.00 -15.21 14.09
CA ASP A 351 -1.06 -15.76 13.23
C ASP A 351 -0.82 -17.24 12.90
N THR A 352 -1.90 -18.04 12.85
CA THR A 352 -1.85 -19.47 12.53
C THR A 352 -1.48 -19.74 11.07
N ALA A 353 -1.60 -18.76 10.17
CA ALA A 353 -1.17 -18.87 8.78
C ALA A 353 0.36 -18.79 8.59
N THR A 354 1.13 -18.60 9.67
CA THR A 354 2.60 -18.44 9.62
C THR A 354 3.28 -19.58 8.85
N ASP A 355 2.92 -20.84 9.14
CA ASP A 355 3.57 -21.99 8.52
C ASP A 355 3.26 -22.08 7.03
N THR A 356 2.01 -21.85 6.64
CA THR A 356 1.60 -21.83 5.22
C THR A 356 2.32 -20.72 4.46
N PHE A 357 2.38 -19.50 5.00
CA PHE A 357 3.11 -18.41 4.34
C PHE A 357 4.61 -18.68 4.27
N ALA A 358 5.19 -19.30 5.29
CA ALA A 358 6.60 -19.69 5.30
C ALA A 358 6.90 -20.73 4.23
N GLU A 359 6.05 -21.76 4.10
CA GLU A 359 6.18 -22.80 3.08
C GLU A 359 6.13 -22.20 1.67
N VAL A 360 5.11 -21.39 1.40
CA VAL A 360 4.87 -20.78 0.07
C VAL A 360 6.03 -19.85 -0.30
N ALA A 361 6.39 -18.91 0.58
CA ALA A 361 7.51 -18.00 0.35
C ALA A 361 8.83 -18.76 0.13
N SER A 362 9.08 -19.83 0.90
CA SER A 362 10.28 -20.66 0.75
C SER A 362 10.30 -21.40 -0.58
N ARG A 363 9.14 -21.90 -1.04
CA ARG A 363 9.02 -22.59 -2.33
C ARG A 363 9.28 -21.63 -3.51
N MET A 364 8.68 -20.44 -3.47
CA MET A 364 8.90 -19.39 -4.47
C MET A 364 10.35 -18.89 -4.46
N ALA A 365 10.95 -18.69 -3.28
CA ALA A 365 12.36 -18.30 -3.17
C ALA A 365 13.32 -19.36 -3.76
N ARG A 366 13.00 -20.65 -3.59
CA ARG A 366 13.75 -21.75 -4.23
C ARG A 366 13.63 -21.70 -5.76
N PHE A 367 12.44 -21.42 -6.29
CA PHE A 367 12.22 -21.23 -7.73
C PHE A 367 13.07 -20.07 -8.26
N CYS A 368 13.02 -18.90 -7.59
CA CYS A 368 13.88 -17.76 -7.88
C CYS A 368 15.37 -18.14 -7.93
N ARG A 369 15.84 -18.89 -6.93
CA ARG A 369 17.24 -19.34 -6.88
C ARG A 369 17.60 -20.27 -8.05
N ALA A 370 16.68 -21.14 -8.47
CA ALA A 370 16.89 -22.04 -9.61
C ALA A 370 16.94 -21.29 -10.95
N MET A 371 16.19 -20.20 -11.08
CA MET A 371 16.14 -19.35 -12.28
C MET A 371 17.28 -18.34 -12.35
N ALA A 372 17.94 -18.04 -11.24
CA ALA A 372 18.98 -17.03 -11.18
C ALA A 372 20.32 -17.54 -11.77
N ASP A 373 21.05 -16.66 -12.43
CA ASP A 373 22.42 -16.93 -12.87
C ASP A 373 23.39 -16.99 -11.67
N LYS A 374 24.66 -17.33 -11.94
CA LYS A 374 25.73 -17.37 -10.93
C LYS A 374 25.98 -16.04 -10.20
N THR A 375 25.42 -14.93 -10.70
CA THR A 375 25.52 -13.59 -10.12
C THR A 375 24.26 -13.17 -9.35
N GLY A 376 23.24 -14.04 -9.30
CA GLY A 376 21.97 -13.80 -8.63
C GLY A 376 20.99 -12.96 -9.47
N ARG A 377 21.21 -12.84 -10.78
CA ARG A 377 20.30 -12.13 -11.69
C ARG A 377 19.27 -13.09 -12.27
N LEU A 378 18.02 -12.66 -12.28
CA LEU A 378 16.93 -13.36 -12.94
C LEU A 378 16.83 -12.95 -14.41
N PRO A 379 16.52 -13.88 -15.33
CA PRO A 379 16.26 -13.54 -16.72
C PRO A 379 14.95 -12.75 -16.86
N THR A 380 14.81 -11.99 -17.94
CA THR A 380 13.56 -11.30 -18.29
C THR A 380 12.67 -12.27 -19.05
N ILE A 381 11.76 -12.94 -18.34
CA ILE A 381 10.79 -13.90 -18.90
C ILE A 381 9.39 -13.44 -18.54
N GLY A 382 8.50 -13.41 -19.55
CA GLY A 382 7.10 -12.98 -19.43
C GLY A 382 6.93 -11.46 -19.45
N ASP A 383 5.70 -11.03 -19.19
CA ASP A 383 5.33 -9.61 -19.20
C ASP A 383 5.91 -8.86 -18.00
N ASP A 384 6.19 -7.57 -18.20
CA ASP A 384 6.80 -6.68 -17.21
C ASP A 384 6.05 -5.35 -17.20
N ASP A 385 5.31 -5.09 -16.12
CA ASP A 385 4.36 -3.98 -16.02
C ASP A 385 4.85 -2.81 -15.14
N GLY A 386 6.04 -2.90 -14.52
CA GLY A 386 6.58 -1.79 -13.73
C GLY A 386 7.78 -2.12 -12.83
N GLU A 387 7.91 -1.36 -11.74
CA GLU A 387 9.01 -1.49 -10.77
C GLU A 387 8.70 -2.42 -9.58
N PRO A 388 9.68 -2.97 -8.84
CA PRO A 388 9.42 -3.84 -7.69
C PRO A 388 8.56 -3.19 -6.59
N SER A 389 7.72 -3.97 -5.89
CA SER A 389 6.84 -3.47 -4.81
C SER A 389 7.57 -2.80 -3.66
N PHE A 390 8.81 -3.23 -3.36
CA PHE A 390 9.66 -2.62 -2.34
C PHE A 390 11.08 -2.42 -2.89
N ARG A 391 11.52 -1.16 -3.06
CA ARG A 391 12.91 -0.87 -3.46
C ARG A 391 13.89 -1.17 -2.31
N SER A 392 14.58 -2.31 -2.39
CA SER A 392 15.45 -2.85 -1.35
C SER A 392 16.97 -2.69 -1.57
N VAL A 393 17.41 -1.59 -2.19
CA VAL A 393 18.81 -1.17 -2.48
C VAL A 393 19.18 -1.31 -3.97
N ASP A 394 20.05 -0.39 -4.42
CA ASP A 394 20.46 -0.14 -5.80
C ASP A 394 20.73 -1.38 -6.65
N ALA A 395 19.90 -1.48 -7.68
CA ALA A 395 20.27 -2.11 -8.91
C ALA A 395 19.60 -1.28 -10.02
N PRO A 396 20.30 -0.87 -11.10
CA PRO A 396 19.64 -0.27 -12.25
C PRO A 396 18.47 -1.16 -12.71
N PRO A 397 17.44 -0.61 -13.38
CA PRO A 397 16.23 -1.35 -13.79
C PRO A 397 16.55 -2.69 -14.49
N SER A 398 17.70 -2.76 -15.17
CA SER A 398 18.26 -3.93 -15.85
C SER A 398 18.89 -5.01 -14.95
N THR A 399 18.90 -4.85 -13.63
CA THR A 399 19.55 -5.79 -12.71
C THR A 399 18.66 -6.17 -11.54
N ARG A 400 17.65 -7.00 -11.78
CA ARG A 400 16.87 -7.63 -10.70
C ARG A 400 17.76 -8.61 -9.94
N ARG A 401 18.42 -8.13 -8.88
CA ARG A 401 19.16 -8.98 -7.94
C ARG A 401 18.21 -9.45 -6.86
N LEU A 402 18.19 -10.76 -6.59
CA LEU A 402 17.62 -11.29 -5.36
C LEU A 402 18.47 -10.81 -4.18
N ARG A 403 18.09 -9.68 -3.57
CA ARG A 403 18.57 -9.29 -2.25
C ARG A 403 17.37 -9.29 -1.32
N CYS A 404 17.31 -10.29 -0.43
CA CYS A 404 16.37 -10.28 0.68
C CYS A 404 16.48 -8.94 1.41
N ALA A 405 15.42 -8.15 1.34
CA ALA A 405 15.38 -6.77 1.79
C ALA A 405 15.40 -6.63 3.31
N TRP A 406 15.05 -7.68 4.05
CA TRP A 406 14.99 -7.68 5.50
C TRP A 406 15.98 -8.74 6.01
N PRO A 407 16.93 -8.39 6.90
CA PRO A 407 17.50 -9.39 7.79
C PRO A 407 16.34 -9.86 8.68
N LEU A 408 15.69 -10.95 8.28
CA LEU A 408 14.83 -11.70 9.17
C LEU A 408 15.74 -12.13 10.33
N PRO A 409 15.48 -11.70 11.58
CA PRO A 409 16.09 -12.38 12.70
C PRO A 409 15.63 -13.84 12.62
N CYS A 410 16.59 -14.76 12.58
CA CYS A 410 16.34 -16.17 12.85
C CYS A 410 15.74 -16.34 14.24
#